data_AF-A0A3D1AZZ3-F1
#
_entry.id   AF-A0A3D1AZZ3-F1
#
_cell.length_a   1.000
_cell.length_b   1.000
_cell.length_c   1.000
_cell.angle_alpha   90.00
_cell.angle_beta   90.00
_cell.angle_gamma   90.00
#
_symmetry.space_group_name_H-M   'P 1'
#
loop_
_entity.id
_entity.type
_entity.pdbx_description
1 polymer ?
#
loop_
_entity_poly.entity_id
_entity_poly.type
_entity_poly.pdbx_seq_one_letter_code
_entity_poly.pdbx_strand_id
1 'polypeptide(L)'
;SQIRRFDLRTGDTVSGQIRPPKEGERYFALIKVDAINFEPPEEARNKIFFDNLTPLYPNERFKLETTRDNFSGRVMDLLTPIGKGQRGLIVAPPRTGKTMLLQNIANSITTNQPEVTLIVLLIDERPEEVTDMQR
;
A
#
# COMPACT_ATOMS: atom_id res chain seq x y z
N SER A 1 -27.54 -5.71 -3.71
CA SER A 1 -28.06 -4.48 -4.34
C SER A 1 -27.03 -3.34 -4.34
N GLN A 2 -26.24 -3.14 -3.28
CA GLN A 2 -25.24 -2.06 -3.21
C GLN A 2 -24.04 -2.24 -4.15
N ILE A 3 -23.51 -3.46 -4.28
CA ILE A 3 -22.40 -3.78 -5.21
C ILE A 3 -22.73 -3.29 -6.63
N ARG A 4 -23.87 -3.71 -7.19
CA ARG A 4 -24.31 -3.28 -8.53
C ARG A 4 -24.63 -1.78 -8.60
N ARG A 5 -25.13 -1.18 -7.53
CA ARG A 5 -25.50 0.25 -7.50
C ARG A 5 -24.28 1.16 -7.60
N PHE A 6 -23.17 0.78 -6.96
CA PHE A 6 -21.94 1.58 -6.92
C PHE A 6 -20.82 1.00 -7.79
N ASP A 7 -21.12 -0.04 -8.58
CA ASP A 7 -20.16 -0.80 -9.40
C ASP A 7 -18.91 -1.25 -8.61
N LEU A 8 -19.13 -1.68 -7.36
CA LEU A 8 -18.04 -2.06 -6.45
C LEU A 8 -17.32 -3.32 -6.94
N ARG A 9 -16.00 -3.34 -6.76
CA ARG A 9 -15.13 -4.47 -7.03
C ARG A 9 -14.37 -4.91 -5.79
N THR A 10 -13.87 -6.14 -5.82
CA THR A 10 -12.97 -6.65 -4.79
C THR A 10 -11.72 -5.77 -4.74
N GLY A 11 -11.38 -5.28 -3.55
CA GLY A 11 -10.27 -4.35 -3.33
C GLY A 11 -10.74 -2.92 -3.01
N ASP A 12 -11.99 -2.56 -3.33
CA ASP A 12 -12.53 -1.25 -2.97
C ASP A 12 -12.66 -1.10 -1.45
N THR A 13 -12.08 -0.02 -0.94
CA THR A 13 -12.27 0.38 0.46
C THR A 13 -13.57 1.16 0.57
N VAL A 14 -14.54 0.63 1.31
CA VAL A 14 -15.86 1.23 1.46
C VAL A 14 -16.02 1.79 2.87
N SER A 15 -16.39 3.06 2.98
CA SER A 15 -16.73 3.71 4.25
C SER A 15 -18.19 4.13 4.23
N GLY A 16 -18.87 3.97 5.36
CA GLY A 16 -20.26 4.39 5.48
C GLY A 16 -20.94 3.88 6.75
N GLN A 17 -22.22 4.24 6.88
CA GLN A 17 -23.03 3.87 8.03
C GLN A 17 -23.39 2.39 8.02
N ILE A 18 -23.05 1.69 9.11
CA ILE A 18 -23.42 0.29 9.35
C ILE A 18 -24.52 0.19 10.41
N ARG A 19 -25.26 -0.92 10.42
CA ARG A 19 -26.13 -1.31 11.52
C ARG A 19 -25.74 -2.67 12.10
N PRO A 20 -26.02 -2.92 13.39
CA PRO A 20 -25.88 -4.25 13.96
C PRO A 20 -26.83 -5.26 13.27
N PRO A 21 -26.49 -6.57 13.33
CA PRO A 21 -27.34 -7.63 12.81
C PRO A 21 -28.68 -7.66 13.54
N LYS A 22 -29.77 -7.87 12.79
CA LYS A 22 -31.10 -8.17 13.34
C LYS A 22 -31.21 -9.64 13.71
N GLU A 23 -32.30 -10.02 14.36
CA GLU A 23 -32.61 -11.42 14.66
C GLU A 23 -32.58 -12.26 13.38
N GLY A 24 -31.76 -13.32 13.37
CA GLY A 24 -31.51 -14.16 12.19
C GLY A 24 -30.33 -13.74 11.29
N GLU A 25 -29.73 -12.55 11.50
CA GLU A 25 -28.53 -12.10 10.78
C GLU A 25 -27.25 -12.37 11.59
N ARG A 26 -26.13 -12.69 10.92
CA ARG A 26 -24.83 -12.92 11.57
C ARG A 26 -23.83 -11.77 11.46
N TYR A 27 -24.02 -10.88 10.50
CA TYR A 27 -23.04 -9.86 10.12
C TYR A 27 -23.65 -8.46 10.18
N PHE A 28 -22.79 -7.45 10.37
CA PHE A 28 -23.16 -6.06 10.20
C PHE A 28 -23.61 -5.81 8.75
N ALA A 29 -24.64 -5.00 8.59
CA ALA A 29 -25.12 -4.59 7.27
C ALA A 29 -24.76 -3.13 7.02
N LEU A 30 -24.20 -2.85 5.84
CA LEU A 30 -23.98 -1.49 5.38
C LEU A 30 -25.33 -0.87 4.98
N ILE A 31 -25.70 0.27 5.56
CA ILE A 31 -26.95 0.99 5.25
C ILE A 31 -26.71 1.96 4.10
N LYS A 32 -25.65 2.75 4.22
CA LYS A 32 -25.32 3.84 3.31
C LYS A 32 -23.82 3.84 3.06
N VAL A 33 -23.44 4.01 1.80
CA VAL A 33 -22.05 4.26 1.40
C VAL A 33 -21.82 5.76 1.42
N ASP A 34 -20.84 6.21 2.19
CA ASP A 34 -20.44 7.62 2.28
C ASP A 34 -19.18 7.90 1.44
N ALA A 35 -18.26 6.93 1.31
CA ALA A 35 -17.07 7.04 0.46
C ALA A 35 -16.62 5.69 -0.11
N ILE A 36 -15.96 5.74 -1.27
CA ILE A 36 -15.30 4.60 -1.94
C ILE A 36 -13.86 5.02 -2.26
N ASN A 37 -12.88 4.25 -1.81
CA ASN A 37 -11.45 4.55 -1.97
C ASN A 37 -11.10 5.99 -1.55
N PHE A 38 -11.64 6.39 -0.38
CA PHE A 38 -11.44 7.71 0.24
C PHE A 38 -12.03 8.91 -0.54
N GLU A 39 -12.85 8.65 -1.55
CA GLU A 39 -13.50 9.67 -2.38
C GLU A 39 -15.03 9.55 -2.36
N PRO A 40 -15.78 10.59 -2.77
CA PRO A 40 -17.22 10.52 -2.93
C PRO A 40 -17.63 9.38 -3.89
N PRO A 41 -18.71 8.62 -3.61
CA PRO A 41 -19.10 7.46 -4.41
C PRO A 41 -19.44 7.77 -5.88
N GLU A 42 -19.75 9.03 -6.19
CA GLU A 42 -20.05 9.48 -7.55
C GLU A 42 -18.81 9.47 -8.44
N GLU A 43 -17.63 9.78 -7.89
CA GLU A 43 -16.35 9.80 -8.61
C GLU A 43 -15.88 8.39 -8.99
N ALA A 44 -16.16 7.39 -8.16
CA ALA A 44 -15.75 6.01 -8.39
C ALA A 44 -16.27 5.44 -9.71
N ARG A 45 -17.42 5.91 -10.21
CA ARG A 45 -18.04 5.44 -11.44
C ARG A 45 -17.31 5.88 -12.72
N ASN A 46 -16.56 6.97 -12.65
CA ASN A 46 -15.86 7.54 -13.82
C ASN A 46 -14.40 7.08 -13.91
N LYS A 47 -13.94 6.22 -12.99
CA LYS A 47 -12.55 5.77 -12.94
C LYS A 47 -12.24 4.80 -14.07
N ILE A 48 -11.07 5.01 -14.67
CA ILE A 48 -10.48 4.05 -15.62
C ILE A 48 -10.02 2.83 -14.82
N PHE A 49 -10.36 1.64 -15.30
CA PHE A 49 -9.89 0.39 -14.68
C PHE A 49 -8.37 0.28 -14.80
N PHE A 50 -7.73 -0.28 -13.76
CA PHE A 50 -6.28 -0.45 -13.72
C PHE A 50 -5.73 -1.16 -14.96
N ASP A 51 -6.41 -2.22 -15.43
CA ASP A 51 -6.02 -2.99 -16.62
C ASP A 51 -6.04 -2.19 -17.93
N ASN A 52 -6.74 -1.05 -17.95
CA ASN A 52 -6.85 -0.17 -19.12
C ASN A 52 -5.82 0.98 -19.08
N LEU A 53 -5.04 1.12 -18.01
CA LEU A 53 -4.01 2.14 -17.91
C LEU A 53 -2.85 1.80 -18.87
N THR A 54 -2.26 2.82 -19.48
CA THR A 54 -1.08 2.64 -20.33
C THR A 54 0.15 2.43 -19.45
N PRO A 55 0.86 1.29 -19.55
CA PRO A 55 2.05 1.05 -18.76
C PRO A 55 3.20 1.95 -19.26
N LEU A 56 3.87 2.63 -18.33
CA LEU A 56 5.03 3.47 -18.60
C LEU A 56 6.19 3.06 -17.69
N TYR A 57 7.41 3.36 -18.14
CA TYR A 57 8.58 3.25 -17.26
C TYR A 57 8.53 4.33 -16.17
N PRO A 58 9.11 4.07 -14.98
CA PRO A 58 9.22 5.07 -13.94
C PRO A 58 9.90 6.34 -14.44
N ASN A 59 9.19 7.46 -14.35
CA ASN A 59 9.67 8.80 -14.70
C ASN A 59 9.93 9.68 -13.47
N GLU A 60 9.37 9.30 -12.32
CA GLU A 60 9.59 9.93 -11.02
C GLU A 60 10.41 9.00 -10.13
N ARG A 61 11.45 9.56 -9.50
CA ARG A 61 12.37 8.83 -8.64
C ARG A 61 11.98 8.94 -7.18
N PHE A 62 12.03 7.84 -6.44
CA PHE A 62 12.06 7.85 -4.98
C PHE A 62 13.49 8.14 -4.50
N LYS A 63 13.64 9.21 -3.71
CA LYS A 63 14.89 9.49 -2.99
C LYS A 63 14.88 8.70 -1.69
N LEU A 64 15.86 7.83 -1.49
CA LEU A 64 15.97 7.01 -0.28
C LEU A 64 16.93 7.61 0.77
N GLU A 65 17.83 8.50 0.37
CA GLU A 65 18.67 9.25 1.29
C GLU A 65 17.81 10.14 2.21
N THR A 66 17.98 9.98 3.53
CA THR A 66 17.32 10.77 4.57
C THR A 66 18.36 11.48 5.45
N THR A 67 19.03 10.74 6.33
CA THR A 67 20.11 11.25 7.20
C THR A 67 21.48 10.80 6.69
N ARG A 68 22.56 11.40 7.21
CA ARG A 68 23.94 11.05 6.82
C ARG A 68 24.28 9.58 7.12
N ASP A 69 23.70 9.04 8.18
CA ASP A 69 23.96 7.68 8.68
C ASP A 69 23.12 6.59 7.97
N ASN A 70 22.14 6.99 7.14
CA ASN A 70 21.39 6.06 6.30
C ASN A 70 22.22 5.65 5.07
N PHE A 71 23.28 4.87 5.31
CA PHE A 71 24.15 4.37 4.25
C PHE A 71 23.40 3.49 3.25
N SER A 72 22.45 2.67 3.71
CA SER A 72 21.64 1.79 2.86
C SER A 72 20.88 2.59 1.79
N GLY A 73 20.12 3.61 2.20
CA GLY A 73 19.38 4.46 1.27
C GLY A 73 20.29 5.19 0.28
N ARG A 74 21.43 5.71 0.76
CA ARG A 74 22.41 6.43 -0.08
C ARG A 74 23.09 5.53 -1.11
N VAL A 75 23.50 4.33 -0.72
CA VAL A 75 24.10 3.35 -1.64
C VAL A 75 23.09 2.90 -2.68
N MET A 76 21.85 2.62 -2.28
CA MET A 76 20.78 2.26 -3.21
C MET A 76 20.47 3.39 -4.19
N ASP A 77 20.43 4.64 -3.72
CA ASP A 77 20.23 5.81 -4.56
C ASP A 77 21.31 5.96 -5.65
N LEU A 78 22.53 5.51 -5.39
CA LEU A 78 23.62 5.59 -6.36
C LEU A 78 23.65 4.38 -7.31
N LEU A 79 23.43 3.18 -6.80
CA LEU A 79 23.65 1.94 -7.55
C LEU A 79 22.37 1.38 -8.18
N THR A 80 21.24 1.54 -7.50
CA THR A 80 19.96 0.91 -7.86
C THR A 80 18.79 1.86 -7.57
N PRO A 81 18.69 3.00 -8.26
CA PRO A 81 17.64 3.98 -8.00
C PRO A 81 16.25 3.36 -8.21
N ILE A 82 15.32 3.68 -7.31
CA ILE A 82 13.92 3.20 -7.35
C ILE A 82 13.03 4.36 -7.80
N GLY A 83 12.04 4.10 -8.66
CA GLY A 83 11.05 5.08 -9.10
C GLY A 83 9.60 4.66 -8.84
N LYS A 84 8.66 5.59 -9.06
CA LYS A 84 7.22 5.33 -9.00
C LYS A 84 6.83 4.38 -10.15
N GLY A 85 6.31 3.21 -9.78
CA GLY A 85 6.04 2.12 -10.73
C GLY A 85 7.21 1.14 -10.92
N GLN A 86 8.30 1.27 -10.15
CA GLN A 86 9.43 0.35 -10.23
C GLN A 86 9.02 -1.06 -9.82
N ARG A 87 9.47 -2.05 -10.60
CA ARG A 87 9.43 -3.46 -10.25
C ARG A 87 10.85 -3.92 -9.95
N GLY A 88 11.10 -4.32 -8.71
CA GLY A 88 12.41 -4.71 -8.23
C GLY A 88 12.38 -6.05 -7.50
N LEU A 89 13.54 -6.71 -7.45
CA LEU A 89 13.75 -7.92 -6.68
C LEU A 89 15.00 -7.74 -5.84
N ILE A 90 14.88 -7.92 -4.52
CA ILE A 90 16.02 -7.96 -3.61
C ILE A 90 16.39 -9.42 -3.42
N VAL A 91 17.50 -9.84 -4.03
CA VAL A 91 18.05 -11.19 -3.87
C VAL A 91 18.99 -11.19 -2.67
N ALA A 92 18.64 -11.94 -1.62
CA ALA A 92 19.39 -11.97 -0.38
C ALA A 92 19.41 -13.40 0.21
N PRO A 93 20.58 -13.94 0.57
CA PRO A 93 20.67 -15.16 1.36
C PRO A 93 20.04 -15.01 2.76
N PRO A 94 19.77 -16.12 3.48
CA PRO A 94 19.34 -16.04 4.87
C PRO A 94 20.35 -15.27 5.75
N ARG A 95 19.85 -14.49 6.71
CA ARG A 95 20.64 -13.73 7.70
C ARG A 95 21.56 -12.63 7.13
N THR A 96 21.25 -12.06 5.97
CA THR A 96 22.02 -10.94 5.37
C THR A 96 21.37 -9.57 5.53
N GLY A 97 20.45 -9.40 6.48
CA GLY A 97 19.84 -8.10 6.77
C GLY A 97 18.71 -7.68 5.82
N LYS A 98 18.04 -8.62 5.12
CA LYS A 98 16.87 -8.36 4.26
C LYS A 98 15.82 -7.49 4.97
N THR A 99 15.48 -7.84 6.21
CA THR A 99 14.47 -7.15 7.03
C THR A 99 14.88 -5.71 7.33
N MET A 100 16.13 -5.49 7.77
CA MET A 100 16.67 -4.16 8.04
C MET A 100 16.71 -3.29 6.78
N LEU A 101 17.01 -3.87 5.61
CA LEU A 101 17.01 -3.13 4.35
C LEU A 101 15.58 -2.69 3.98
N LEU A 102 14.60 -3.59 4.10
CA LEU A 102 13.20 -3.28 3.83
C LEU A 102 12.64 -2.21 4.78
N GLN A 103 12.97 -2.28 6.08
CA GLN A 103 12.64 -1.24 7.05
C GLN A 103 13.25 0.11 6.66
N ASN A 104 14.53 0.13 6.27
CA ASN A 104 15.18 1.37 5.82
C ASN A 104 14.50 1.96 4.58
N ILE A 105 14.12 1.14 3.59
CA ILE A 105 13.39 1.60 2.41
C ILE A 105 12.03 2.17 2.81
N ALA A 106 11.26 1.43 3.62
CA ALA A 106 9.96 1.86 4.13
C ALA A 106 10.06 3.22 4.85
N ASN A 107 10.98 3.35 5.80
CA ASN A 107 11.19 4.59 6.55
C ASN A 107 11.63 5.74 5.65
N SER A 108 12.48 5.47 4.67
CA SER A 108 12.94 6.50 3.72
C SER A 108 11.79 6.99 2.82
N ILE A 109 10.94 6.09 2.33
CA ILE A 109 9.75 6.45 1.54
C ILE A 109 8.78 7.26 2.39
N THR A 110 8.44 6.82 3.60
CA THR A 110 7.51 7.55 4.48
C THR A 110 8.04 8.93 4.87
N THR A 111 9.36 9.07 5.04
CA THR A 111 10.00 10.36 5.38
C THR A 111 10.01 11.31 4.19
N ASN A 112 10.41 10.83 3.02
CA ASN A 112 10.66 11.69 1.86
C ASN A 112 9.44 11.88 0.95
N GLN A 113 8.45 10.99 1.03
CA GLN A 113 7.26 10.92 0.17
C GLN A 113 6.00 10.61 1.01
N PRO A 114 5.59 11.52 1.90
CA PRO A 114 4.46 11.30 2.80
C PRO A 114 3.12 11.11 2.06
N GLU A 115 3.05 11.48 0.78
CA GLU A 115 1.88 11.27 -0.07
C GLU A 115 1.72 9.82 -0.54
N VAL A 116 2.78 9.01 -0.46
CA VAL A 116 2.76 7.62 -0.93
C VAL A 116 2.08 6.73 0.10
N THR A 117 1.09 5.96 -0.35
CA THR A 117 0.51 4.88 0.46
C THR A 117 1.50 3.71 0.54
N LEU A 118 2.15 3.55 1.70
CA LEU A 118 3.06 2.44 1.96
C LEU A 118 2.29 1.22 2.48
N ILE A 119 2.50 0.06 1.84
CA ILE A 119 1.94 -1.23 2.27
C ILE A 119 3.09 -2.20 2.48
N VAL A 120 3.18 -2.77 3.68
CA VAL A 120 4.13 -3.84 4.02
C VAL A 120 3.35 -5.14 4.18
N LEU A 121 3.57 -6.09 3.27
CA LEU A 121 2.92 -7.39 3.28
C LEU A 121 3.92 -8.46 3.75
N LEU A 122 3.64 -9.06 4.91
CA LEU A 122 4.44 -10.15 5.49
C LEU A 122 3.69 -11.46 5.29
N ILE A 123 4.35 -12.45 4.69
CA ILE A 123 3.77 -13.77 4.38
C ILE A 123 4.69 -14.82 4.99
N ASP A 124 4.11 -15.73 5.79
CA ASP A 124 4.84 -16.83 6.41
C ASP A 124 6.06 -16.39 7.26
N GLU A 125 6.03 -15.14 7.75
CA GLU A 125 7.07 -14.58 8.62
C GLU A 125 6.74 -14.82 10.09
N ARG A 126 7.77 -14.78 10.93
CA ARG A 126 7.63 -15.09 12.37
C ARG A 126 6.92 -13.95 13.12
N PRO A 127 6.11 -14.24 14.15
CA PRO A 127 5.38 -13.21 14.90
C PRO A 127 6.25 -12.09 15.48
N GLU A 128 7.46 -12.40 15.92
CA GLU A 128 8.41 -11.41 16.43
C GLU A 128 8.90 -10.44 15.35
N GLU A 129 9.08 -10.91 14.11
CA GLU A 129 9.47 -10.09 12.96
C GLU A 129 8.31 -9.20 12.49
N VAL A 130 7.08 -9.71 12.58
CA VAL A 130 5.87 -8.91 12.35
C VAL A 130 5.78 -7.76 13.35
N THR A 131 6.04 -8.05 14.63
CA THR A 131 5.98 -7.04 15.69
C THR A 131 7.08 -5.99 15.52
N ASP A 132 8.27 -6.39 15.10
CA ASP A 132 9.39 -5.48 14.83
C ASP A 132 9.08 -4.52 13.67
N MET A 133 8.44 -4.99 12.60
CA MET A 133 8.07 -4.18 11.44
C MET A 133 6.91 -3.21 11.71
N GLN A 134 6.08 -3.46 12.74
CA GLN A 134 4.97 -2.58 13.13
C GLN A 134 5.40 -1.38 13.97
N ARG A 135 6.61 -1.41 14.54
CA ARG A 135 7.16 -0.35 15.41
C ARG A 135 8.01 0.63 14.63
#